data_AF-A0A967N9Y3-F1
#
_entry.id   AF-A0A967N9Y3-F1
#
_cell.length_a   1.000
_cell.length_b   1.000
_cell.length_c   1.000
_cell.angle_alpha   90.00
_cell.angle_beta   90.00
_cell.angle_gamma   90.00
#
_symmetry.space_group_name_H-M   'P 1'
#
loop_
_entity.id
_entity.type
_entity.pdbx_description
1 polymer ?
#
loop_
_entity_poly.entity_id
_entity_poly.type
_entity_poly.pdbx_seq_one_letter_code
_entity_poly.pdbx_strand_id
1 'polypeptide(L)'
;SPPGVLEQLDDPTAAFGEGGVEFKERGLGLDFEEIGADERVEVFNRFPQRPRDFLTYRRLRIWAVAREGEGWGVGGPLRFFVKVGSDADNFYLYRTTLEPAADPGAVRGQDWTPEVVVEFDRWTELRRQAEIALVEGSAESGSGPVEVWDADSTYAIVLQDRGRAPNLAAVRELSVGVWNDGSQIESGEMWVNELRLGAGFGDVGSAGHVNVDVAAGEVLSTRLTVSDRGAFFRQLETPIPYQEARSLAVTSTLSLDRFAPEGWGLRAPVTVAHSRSSRDPFFLEGSDLRADRLATLREPGDRQTRLSVTIRREVEEEDPSWVQVVTGGLEAGAGWSRSRSTTVTSELASNGVDARLGWSRRPQGRQVPVIPAFLEGVIDALLPGFLEDRIQQSRFRWSPERISLGTSYFRRESEALRFAEIVRLASDAEVRPTPSPREGLETNARIDLRPFRSLSAGIELLTVRDLLAPEEAIGDPAVQVLLRRERSGLGGLDLGWETNRTLRTRLGWEPRLVGWLASDLSLTTYYGSIRDANLVERRLQNQDTVLELQ
;
A
#
# COMPACT_ATOMS: atom_id res chain seq x y z
N SER A 1 -30.93 39.10 18.43
CA SER A 1 -30.22 37.85 18.16
C SER A 1 -31.19 36.76 17.76
N PRO A 2 -30.76 35.79 16.94
CA PRO A 2 -31.53 34.59 16.65
C PRO A 2 -31.83 33.78 17.93
N PRO A 3 -32.88 32.96 17.94
CA PRO A 3 -33.20 32.11 19.09
C PRO A 3 -32.09 31.08 19.40
N GLY A 4 -31.78 30.90 20.69
CA GLY A 4 -30.93 29.80 21.15
C GLY A 4 -29.44 29.94 20.87
N VAL A 5 -28.97 31.10 20.41
CA VAL A 5 -27.55 31.46 20.39
C VAL A 5 -27.09 31.61 21.84
N LEU A 6 -26.21 30.72 22.30
CA LEU A 6 -25.63 30.76 23.64
C LEU A 6 -24.32 31.53 23.58
N GLU A 7 -24.11 32.47 24.49
CA GLU A 7 -22.83 33.16 24.66
C GLU A 7 -21.79 32.15 25.16
N GLN A 8 -20.92 31.66 24.25
CA GLN A 8 -19.89 30.69 24.59
C GLN A 8 -18.50 31.33 24.51
N LEU A 9 -17.67 31.10 25.53
CA LEU A 9 -16.28 31.55 25.55
C LEU A 9 -15.45 30.79 24.52
N ASP A 10 -14.69 31.54 23.70
CA ASP A 10 -13.63 30.97 22.86
C ASP A 10 -12.56 30.24 23.68
N ASP A 11 -12.35 30.65 24.94
CA ASP A 11 -11.50 29.98 25.93
C ASP A 11 -12.27 29.77 27.25
N PRO A 12 -12.67 28.52 27.59
CA PRO A 12 -13.39 28.23 28.82
C PRO A 12 -12.59 28.55 30.10
N THR A 13 -11.28 28.77 30.00
CA THR A 13 -10.44 29.17 31.15
C THR A 13 -10.55 30.66 31.48
N ALA A 14 -11.00 31.50 30.53
CA ALA A 14 -11.28 32.92 30.77
C ALA A 14 -12.54 33.13 31.64
N ALA A 15 -13.36 32.09 31.85
CA ALA A 15 -14.52 32.12 32.75
C ALA A 15 -14.15 32.19 34.24
N PHE A 16 -12.91 31.88 34.61
CA PHE A 16 -12.48 31.76 36.01
C PHE A 16 -11.99 33.07 36.65
N GLY A 17 -12.11 34.21 35.97
CA GLY A 17 -11.84 35.54 36.54
C GLY A 17 -13.00 36.07 37.40
N GLU A 18 -12.71 36.93 38.38
CA GLU A 18 -13.71 37.53 39.30
C GLU A 18 -14.66 38.56 38.63
N GLY A 19 -14.58 38.77 37.31
CA GLY A 19 -15.44 39.70 36.57
C GLY A 19 -16.26 38.99 35.49
N GLY A 20 -17.54 39.37 35.34
CA GLY A 20 -18.33 38.95 34.19
C GLY A 20 -17.71 39.46 32.89
N VAL A 21 -17.47 38.57 31.94
CA VAL A 21 -16.99 38.93 30.60
C VAL A 21 -18.21 39.20 29.73
N GLU A 22 -18.34 40.41 29.20
CA GLU A 22 -19.38 40.76 28.23
C GLU A 22 -18.96 40.28 26.83
N PHE A 23 -19.83 39.54 26.15
CA PHE A 23 -19.57 38.97 24.84
C PHE A 23 -20.13 39.85 23.73
N LYS A 24 -19.38 40.00 22.63
CA LYS A 24 -19.87 40.66 21.42
C LYS A 24 -20.31 39.61 20.40
N GLU A 25 -21.59 39.27 20.41
CA GLU A 25 -22.22 38.58 19.28
C GLU A 25 -22.14 39.49 18.04
N ARG A 26 -21.78 38.92 16.88
CA ARG A 26 -21.74 39.65 15.60
C ARG A 26 -22.46 38.84 14.53
N GLY A 27 -23.40 39.48 13.83
CA GLY A 27 -23.95 39.00 12.58
C GLY A 27 -23.29 39.68 11.37
N LEU A 28 -23.61 39.18 10.18
CA LEU A 28 -23.27 39.81 8.91
C LEU A 28 -24.55 40.40 8.30
N GLY A 29 -24.56 41.70 8.06
CA GLY A 29 -25.55 42.36 7.22
C GLY A 29 -25.05 42.44 5.78
N LEU A 30 -25.92 42.13 4.83
CA LEU A 30 -25.67 42.26 3.41
C LEU A 30 -26.70 43.24 2.82
N ASP A 31 -26.23 44.44 2.51
CA ASP A 31 -26.96 45.44 1.73
C ASP A 31 -26.61 45.28 0.24
N PHE A 32 -27.61 45.31 -0.62
CA PHE A 32 -27.44 45.20 -2.06
C PHE A 32 -28.36 46.17 -2.80
N GLU A 33 -27.90 46.64 -3.96
CA GLU A 33 -28.59 47.59 -4.82
C GLU A 33 -28.49 47.12 -6.28
N GLU A 34 -29.50 47.46 -7.08
CA GLU A 34 -29.53 47.28 -8.53
C GLU A 34 -29.24 45.84 -9.02
N ILE A 35 -29.74 44.82 -8.31
CA ILE A 35 -29.53 43.42 -8.70
C ILE A 35 -30.43 43.04 -9.89
N GLY A 36 -29.80 42.75 -11.04
CA GLY A 36 -30.47 42.38 -12.29
C GLY A 36 -31.11 41.00 -12.27
N ALA A 37 -31.77 40.65 -13.38
CA ALA A 37 -32.36 39.32 -13.56
C ALA A 37 -31.26 38.25 -13.66
N ASP A 38 -31.41 37.17 -12.89
CA ASP A 38 -30.45 36.07 -12.76
C ASP A 38 -29.08 36.47 -12.17
N GLU A 39 -28.98 37.66 -11.57
CA GLU A 39 -27.78 38.10 -10.89
C GLU A 39 -27.73 37.61 -9.44
N ARG A 40 -26.51 37.40 -8.94
CA ARG A 40 -26.23 37.00 -7.56
C ARG A 40 -25.22 37.92 -6.91
N VAL A 41 -25.45 38.26 -5.66
CA VAL A 41 -24.51 38.97 -4.80
C VAL A 41 -24.16 38.06 -3.63
N GLU A 42 -22.87 37.80 -3.41
CA GLU A 42 -22.40 36.90 -2.35
C GLU A 42 -21.18 37.44 -1.60
N VAL A 43 -21.11 37.05 -0.34
CA VAL A 43 -19.90 37.16 0.48
C VAL A 43 -19.34 35.75 0.63
N PHE A 44 -18.05 35.60 0.39
CA PHE A 44 -17.36 34.32 0.43
C PHE A 44 -16.23 34.31 1.44
N ASN A 45 -15.96 33.12 1.98
CA ASN A 45 -14.78 32.82 2.78
C ASN A 45 -14.05 31.63 2.16
N ARG A 46 -12.74 31.77 1.98
CA ARG A 46 -11.89 30.76 1.32
C ARG A 46 -10.92 30.14 2.31
N PHE A 47 -10.67 28.85 2.14
CA PHE A 47 -9.72 28.05 2.92
C PHE A 47 -8.54 27.58 2.05
N PRO A 48 -7.67 28.49 1.56
CA PRO A 48 -6.64 28.14 0.59
C PRO A 48 -5.57 27.18 1.14
N GLN A 49 -5.22 27.33 2.42
CA GLN A 49 -4.13 26.59 3.07
C GLN A 49 -4.53 25.16 3.48
N ARG A 50 -5.74 25.01 4.02
CA ARG A 50 -6.24 23.72 4.50
C ARG A 50 -7.74 23.63 4.25
N PRO A 51 -8.19 22.72 3.38
CA PRO A 51 -9.61 22.51 3.18
C PRO A 51 -10.27 22.00 4.47
N ARG A 52 -11.56 22.25 4.62
CA ARG A 52 -12.36 21.84 5.78
C ARG A 52 -13.12 20.57 5.46
N ASP A 53 -13.14 19.65 6.42
CA ASP A 53 -13.88 18.40 6.32
C ASP A 53 -15.24 18.57 7.00
N PHE A 54 -16.30 18.54 6.20
CA PHE A 54 -17.69 18.63 6.62
C PHE A 54 -18.35 17.24 6.74
N LEU A 55 -17.70 16.15 6.30
CA LEU A 55 -18.29 14.78 6.31
C LEU A 55 -18.56 14.24 7.70
N THR A 56 -17.91 14.80 8.72
CA THR A 56 -18.19 14.47 10.12
C THR A 56 -19.55 14.96 10.60
N TYR A 57 -20.27 15.74 9.78
CA TYR A 57 -21.60 16.27 10.05
C TYR A 57 -22.54 15.94 8.91
N ARG A 58 -23.84 15.94 9.18
CA ARG A 58 -24.88 15.69 8.15
C ARG A 58 -25.54 16.95 7.64
N ARG A 59 -25.40 18.06 8.36
CA ARG A 59 -26.14 19.29 8.11
C ARG A 59 -25.28 20.52 8.30
N LEU A 60 -25.54 21.55 7.49
CA LEU A 60 -25.18 22.93 7.78
C LEU A 60 -26.43 23.66 8.27
N ARG A 61 -26.27 24.51 9.27
CA ARG A 61 -27.33 25.32 9.86
C ARG A 61 -26.90 26.77 9.88
N ILE A 62 -27.82 27.67 9.54
CA ILE A 62 -27.58 29.11 9.54
C ILE A 62 -28.87 29.85 9.85
N TRP A 63 -28.77 30.94 10.59
CA TRP A 63 -29.86 31.89 10.77
C TRP A 63 -29.77 32.96 9.69
N ALA A 64 -30.86 33.21 8.99
CA ALA A 64 -30.97 34.23 7.97
C ALA A 64 -32.33 34.92 8.08
N VAL A 65 -32.37 36.23 7.90
CA VAL A 65 -33.60 37.03 7.88
C VAL A 65 -33.50 38.09 6.80
N ALA A 66 -34.56 38.24 6.01
CA ALA A 66 -34.69 39.37 5.10
C ALA A 66 -35.18 40.58 5.89
N ARG A 67 -34.37 41.63 6.00
CA ARG A 67 -34.73 42.81 6.77
C ARG A 67 -35.56 43.78 5.95
N GLU A 68 -35.16 44.04 4.70
CA GLU A 68 -35.79 45.02 3.81
C GLU A 68 -35.66 44.59 2.34
N GLY A 69 -36.62 45.02 1.49
CA GLY A 69 -36.64 44.79 0.04
C GLY A 69 -37.93 44.15 -0.47
N GLU A 70 -38.50 44.69 -1.56
CA GLU A 70 -39.79 44.25 -2.13
C GLU A 70 -39.75 42.86 -2.78
N GLY A 71 -38.54 42.31 -3.01
CA GLY A 71 -38.36 41.03 -3.69
C GLY A 71 -38.38 39.79 -2.79
N TRP A 72 -38.54 39.95 -1.47
CA TRP A 72 -38.56 38.86 -0.49
C TRP A 72 -39.97 38.26 -0.27
N GLY A 73 -40.03 37.09 0.38
CA GLY A 73 -41.30 36.41 0.70
C GLY A 73 -41.89 35.57 -0.44
N VAL A 74 -42.98 34.87 -0.15
CA VAL A 74 -43.63 33.95 -1.09
C VAL A 74 -44.09 34.69 -2.36
N GLY A 75 -43.56 34.26 -3.52
CA GLY A 75 -43.85 34.85 -4.82
C GLY A 75 -42.87 35.97 -5.23
N GLY A 76 -42.01 36.41 -4.32
CA GLY A 76 -40.89 37.30 -4.63
C GLY A 76 -39.74 36.57 -5.37
N PRO A 77 -38.94 37.28 -6.18
CA PRO A 77 -37.86 36.69 -6.96
C PRO A 77 -36.54 36.51 -6.18
N LEU A 78 -36.39 37.11 -4.99
CA LEU A 78 -35.16 37.02 -4.20
C LEU A 78 -35.09 35.71 -3.43
N ARG A 79 -33.96 35.02 -3.58
CA ARG A 79 -33.62 33.79 -2.86
C ARG A 79 -32.36 34.01 -2.04
N PHE A 80 -32.40 33.61 -0.77
CA PHE A 80 -31.19 33.42 0.01
C PHE A 80 -30.52 32.12 -0.42
N PHE A 81 -29.19 32.11 -0.51
CA PHE A 81 -28.46 30.90 -0.82
C PHE A 81 -27.22 30.67 0.03
N VAL A 82 -26.83 29.40 0.11
CA VAL A 82 -25.57 28.92 0.68
C VAL A 82 -24.83 28.14 -0.40
N LYS A 83 -23.56 28.47 -0.61
CA LYS A 83 -22.65 27.84 -1.56
C LYS A 83 -21.52 27.15 -0.81
N VAL A 84 -21.29 25.87 -1.09
CA VAL A 84 -20.19 25.08 -0.51
C VAL A 84 -19.43 24.40 -1.64
N GLY A 85 -18.17 24.76 -1.86
CA GLY A 85 -17.47 24.33 -3.06
C GLY A 85 -15.97 24.17 -2.93
N SER A 86 -15.39 23.72 -4.04
CA SER A 86 -13.94 23.70 -4.27
C SER A 86 -13.44 25.07 -4.73
N ASP A 87 -14.27 25.79 -5.49
CA ASP A 87 -14.04 27.13 -6.02
C ASP A 87 -15.38 27.80 -6.41
N ALA A 88 -15.31 28.90 -7.16
CA ALA A 88 -16.48 29.70 -7.54
C ALA A 88 -17.36 29.03 -8.62
N ASP A 89 -16.83 28.05 -9.35
CA ASP A 89 -17.47 27.38 -10.50
C ASP A 89 -17.82 25.91 -10.22
N ASN A 90 -17.29 25.35 -9.12
CA ASN A 90 -17.49 23.96 -8.70
C ASN A 90 -18.02 23.95 -7.26
N PHE A 91 -19.34 23.94 -7.13
CA PHE A 91 -20.01 24.13 -5.84
C PHE A 91 -21.33 23.38 -5.72
N TYR A 92 -21.65 23.06 -4.48
CA TYR A 92 -22.98 22.76 -4.03
C TYR A 92 -23.74 24.04 -3.71
N LEU A 93 -25.01 24.08 -4.10
CA LEU A 93 -25.89 25.20 -3.85
C LEU A 93 -27.12 24.75 -3.08
N TYR A 94 -27.48 25.51 -2.06
CA TYR A 94 -28.79 25.49 -1.44
C TYR A 94 -29.41 26.87 -1.59
N ARG A 95 -30.66 26.98 -2.01
CA ARG A 95 -31.39 28.24 -2.08
C ARG A 95 -32.79 28.13 -1.49
N THR A 96 -33.27 29.19 -0.85
CA THR A 96 -34.60 29.23 -0.26
C THR A 96 -35.14 30.66 -0.23
N THR A 97 -36.43 30.80 0.07
CA THR A 97 -37.07 32.10 0.26
C THR A 97 -36.97 32.48 1.73
N LEU A 98 -36.59 33.73 2.00
CA LEU A 98 -36.71 34.28 3.34
C LEU A 98 -38.01 35.08 3.46
N GLU A 99 -38.68 34.91 4.58
CA GLU A 99 -39.79 35.80 4.94
C GLU A 99 -39.22 37.15 5.41
N PRO A 100 -39.77 38.27 4.94
CA PRO A 100 -39.34 39.58 5.41
C PRO A 100 -39.69 39.78 6.89
N ALA A 101 -38.83 40.49 7.61
CA ALA A 101 -39.10 40.89 8.98
C ALA A 101 -40.37 41.73 9.07
N ALA A 102 -41.18 41.50 10.11
CA ALA A 102 -42.44 42.23 10.30
C ALA A 102 -42.24 43.74 10.51
N ASP A 103 -41.10 44.12 11.10
CA ASP A 103 -40.66 45.51 11.29
C ASP A 103 -39.15 45.62 10.99
N PRO A 104 -38.76 46.22 9.84
CA PRO A 104 -37.35 46.40 9.47
C PRO A 104 -36.52 47.20 10.50
N GLY A 105 -37.17 48.03 11.32
CA GLY A 105 -36.54 48.82 12.37
C GLY A 105 -36.36 48.07 13.69
N ALA A 106 -37.02 46.92 13.86
CA ALA A 106 -37.05 46.18 15.11
C ALA A 106 -37.14 44.65 14.90
N VAL A 107 -36.16 44.07 14.21
CA VAL A 107 -36.06 42.62 13.98
C VAL A 107 -35.99 41.85 15.32
N ARG A 108 -36.94 40.94 15.52
CA ARG A 108 -37.11 40.13 16.73
C ARG A 108 -36.67 38.69 16.49
N GLY A 109 -36.48 37.93 17.57
CA GLY A 109 -36.09 36.51 17.49
C GLY A 109 -37.02 35.64 16.64
N GLN A 110 -38.32 35.95 16.61
CA GLN A 110 -39.30 35.23 15.78
C GLN A 110 -39.08 35.40 14.28
N ASP A 111 -38.51 36.54 13.84
CA ASP A 111 -38.31 36.86 12.43
C ASP A 111 -37.16 36.04 11.82
N TRP A 112 -36.32 35.41 12.65
CA TRP A 112 -35.28 34.47 12.21
C TRP A 112 -35.80 33.06 11.95
N THR A 113 -37.08 32.78 12.22
CA THR A 113 -37.66 31.43 12.16
C THR A 113 -38.35 31.19 10.81
N PRO A 114 -38.19 30.03 10.16
CA PRO A 114 -37.42 28.86 10.58
C PRO A 114 -35.91 28.99 10.35
N GLU A 115 -35.13 28.23 11.13
CA GLU A 115 -33.69 28.07 10.87
C GLU A 115 -33.47 27.46 9.48
N VAL A 116 -32.50 28.00 8.73
CA VAL A 116 -32.12 27.41 7.46
C VAL A 116 -31.25 26.18 7.73
N VAL A 117 -31.73 25.01 7.29
CA VAL A 117 -31.05 23.73 7.46
C VAL A 117 -30.76 23.13 6.09
N VAL A 118 -29.48 22.95 5.81
CA VAL A 118 -28.98 22.34 4.58
C VAL A 118 -28.57 20.91 4.84
N GLU A 119 -29.22 19.94 4.19
CA GLU A 119 -28.94 18.51 4.35
C GLU A 119 -27.89 18.05 3.32
N PHE A 120 -26.76 17.55 3.78
CA PHE A 120 -25.65 17.15 2.90
C PHE A 120 -25.98 15.92 2.05
N ASP A 121 -26.82 15.01 2.54
CA ASP A 121 -27.24 13.82 1.77
C ASP A 121 -27.91 14.21 0.44
N ARG A 122 -28.63 15.34 0.40
CA ARG A 122 -29.24 15.87 -0.85
C ARG A 122 -28.16 16.26 -1.87
N TRP A 123 -27.14 16.99 -1.43
CA TRP A 123 -26.01 17.37 -2.29
C TRP A 123 -25.21 16.17 -2.79
N THR A 124 -24.90 15.19 -1.93
CA THR A 124 -24.17 13.99 -2.36
C THR A 124 -24.95 13.15 -3.37
N GLU A 125 -26.28 13.10 -3.26
CA GLU A 125 -27.15 12.43 -4.23
C GLU A 125 -27.18 13.18 -5.58
N LEU A 126 -27.27 14.52 -5.58
CA LEU A 126 -27.15 15.31 -6.81
C LEU A 126 -25.76 15.16 -7.44
N ARG A 127 -24.68 15.10 -6.65
CA ARG A 127 -23.34 14.81 -7.15
C ARG A 127 -23.27 13.46 -7.84
N ARG A 128 -23.87 12.43 -7.24
CA ARG A 128 -23.94 11.09 -7.84
C ARG A 128 -24.63 11.12 -9.20
N GLN A 129 -25.73 11.86 -9.32
CA GLN A 129 -26.44 12.03 -10.59
C GLN A 129 -25.60 12.78 -11.63
N ALA A 130 -24.90 13.85 -11.22
CA ALA A 130 -23.99 14.60 -12.09
C ALA A 130 -22.84 13.71 -12.61
N GLU A 131 -22.24 12.87 -11.77
CA GLU A 131 -21.19 11.93 -12.18
C GLU A 131 -21.72 10.85 -13.14
N ILE A 132 -22.94 10.34 -12.92
CA ILE A 132 -23.56 9.38 -13.85
C ILE A 132 -23.81 10.04 -15.21
N ALA A 133 -24.35 11.27 -15.22
CA ALA A 133 -24.56 12.02 -16.44
C ALA A 133 -23.25 12.27 -17.21
N LEU A 134 -22.15 12.52 -16.50
CA LEU A 134 -20.80 12.66 -17.07
C LEU A 134 -20.19 11.36 -17.61
N VAL A 135 -20.57 10.20 -17.07
CA VAL A 135 -20.10 8.89 -17.53
C VAL A 135 -20.94 8.36 -18.69
N GLU A 136 -22.27 8.54 -18.65
CA GLU A 136 -23.21 8.09 -19.68
C GLU A 136 -23.23 9.03 -20.89
N GLY A 137 -23.17 10.34 -20.65
CA GLY A 137 -22.89 11.31 -21.69
C GLY A 137 -21.41 11.22 -22.01
N SER A 138 -21.04 10.73 -23.19
CA SER A 138 -19.69 10.89 -23.73
C SER A 138 -19.41 12.40 -23.80
N ALA A 139 -18.84 12.97 -22.74
CA ALA A 139 -18.71 14.41 -22.59
C ALA A 139 -17.88 14.94 -23.76
N GLU A 140 -18.56 15.52 -24.75
CA GLU A 140 -17.92 16.31 -25.77
C GLU A 140 -17.25 17.46 -25.03
N SER A 141 -15.90 17.50 -25.04
CA SER A 141 -15.13 18.60 -24.49
C SER A 141 -15.71 19.94 -24.97
N GLY A 142 -16.41 20.67 -24.09
CA GLY A 142 -17.04 21.96 -24.41
C GLY A 142 -18.53 22.12 -24.07
N SER A 143 -19.21 21.16 -23.43
CA SER A 143 -20.67 21.19 -23.18
C SER A 143 -21.16 22.18 -22.09
N GLY A 144 -20.32 23.07 -21.57
CA GLY A 144 -20.66 23.94 -20.43
C GLY A 144 -20.61 23.19 -19.08
N PRO A 145 -20.90 23.88 -17.96
CA PRO A 145 -20.96 23.23 -16.65
C PRO A 145 -22.12 22.24 -16.58
N VAL A 146 -21.92 21.13 -15.88
CA VAL A 146 -22.99 20.19 -15.53
C VAL A 146 -23.73 20.77 -14.33
N GLU A 147 -25.00 21.09 -14.55
CA GLU A 147 -25.89 21.59 -13.50
C GLU A 147 -27.02 20.59 -13.26
N VAL A 148 -27.12 20.10 -12.03
CA VAL A 148 -28.19 19.18 -11.63
C VAL A 148 -28.95 19.79 -10.46
N TRP A 149 -30.26 19.91 -10.64
CA TRP A 149 -31.19 20.50 -9.70
C TRP A 149 -32.10 19.44 -9.06
N ASP A 150 -32.45 19.64 -7.80
CA ASP A 150 -33.58 18.97 -7.16
C ASP A 150 -34.90 19.35 -7.89
N ALA A 151 -35.89 18.47 -7.84
CA ALA A 151 -37.24 18.70 -8.37
C ALA A 151 -37.89 19.98 -7.85
N ASP A 152 -37.60 20.39 -6.62
CA ASP A 152 -38.11 21.64 -6.03
C ASP A 152 -37.20 22.86 -6.27
N SER A 153 -36.06 22.66 -6.95
CA SER A 153 -35.03 23.67 -7.21
C SER A 153 -34.46 24.33 -5.93
N THR A 154 -34.50 23.65 -4.79
CA THR A 154 -33.91 24.08 -3.52
C THR A 154 -32.42 23.74 -3.45
N TYR A 155 -32.03 22.57 -3.99
CA TYR A 155 -30.65 22.09 -3.99
C TYR A 155 -30.13 21.98 -5.44
N ALA A 156 -28.85 22.30 -5.63
CA ALA A 156 -28.16 22.05 -6.88
C ALA A 156 -26.70 21.65 -6.67
N ILE A 157 -26.12 21.08 -7.72
CA ILE A 157 -24.68 20.99 -7.93
C ILE A 157 -24.34 21.67 -9.25
N VAL A 158 -23.31 22.50 -9.23
CA VAL A 158 -22.69 23.08 -10.43
C VAL A 158 -21.27 22.51 -10.51
N LEU A 159 -20.98 21.85 -11.63
CA LEU A 159 -19.72 21.15 -11.87
C LEU A 159 -19.17 21.53 -13.23
N GLN A 160 -18.20 22.44 -13.26
CA GLN A 160 -17.51 22.83 -14.49
C GLN A 160 -16.32 21.91 -14.81
N ASP A 161 -15.58 21.46 -13.79
CA ASP A 161 -14.39 20.63 -13.93
C ASP A 161 -14.45 19.42 -12.98
N ARG A 162 -14.55 18.23 -13.55
CA ARG A 162 -14.56 16.95 -12.81
C ARG A 162 -13.35 16.78 -11.89
N GLY A 163 -12.18 17.32 -12.26
CA GLY A 163 -10.97 17.27 -11.44
C GLY A 163 -11.04 18.15 -10.17
N ARG A 164 -11.96 19.11 -10.14
CA ARG A 164 -12.22 20.01 -8.99
C ARG A 164 -13.63 19.89 -8.47
N ALA A 165 -14.29 18.75 -8.69
CA ALA A 165 -15.65 18.53 -8.25
C ALA A 165 -15.87 18.95 -6.78
N PRO A 166 -17.00 19.60 -6.45
CA PRO A 166 -17.26 20.02 -5.08
C PRO A 166 -17.26 18.81 -4.16
N ASN A 167 -16.66 18.96 -2.98
CA ASN A 167 -16.37 17.86 -2.09
C ASN A 167 -16.48 18.26 -0.62
N LEU A 168 -17.44 17.69 0.09
CA LEU A 168 -17.67 17.93 1.52
C LEU A 168 -16.51 17.43 2.39
N ALA A 169 -15.70 16.48 1.92
CA ALA A 169 -14.48 16.05 2.63
C ALA A 169 -13.37 17.13 2.59
N ALA A 170 -13.45 18.04 1.63
CA ALA A 170 -12.38 18.98 1.30
C ALA A 170 -12.92 20.34 0.83
N VAL A 171 -13.81 20.95 1.61
CA VAL A 171 -14.42 22.25 1.33
C VAL A 171 -13.36 23.35 1.32
N ARG A 172 -13.32 24.15 0.24
CA ARG A 172 -12.35 25.25 0.06
C ARG A 172 -13.00 26.62 -0.03
N GLU A 173 -14.25 26.71 -0.43
CA GLU A 173 -15.01 27.95 -0.50
C GLU A 173 -16.38 27.75 0.15
N LEU A 174 -16.78 28.73 0.96
CA LEU A 174 -18.10 28.84 1.55
C LEU A 174 -18.62 30.24 1.27
N SER A 175 -19.79 30.35 0.67
CA SER A 175 -20.42 31.64 0.37
C SER A 175 -21.86 31.67 0.79
N VAL A 176 -22.35 32.86 1.11
CA VAL A 176 -23.75 33.13 1.38
C VAL A 176 -24.14 34.41 0.65
N GLY A 177 -25.38 34.48 0.18
CA GLY A 177 -25.77 35.58 -0.69
C GLY A 177 -27.24 35.60 -1.05
N VAL A 178 -27.55 36.53 -1.96
CA VAL A 178 -28.87 36.73 -2.54
C VAL A 178 -28.79 36.48 -4.04
N TRP A 179 -29.73 35.71 -4.57
CA TRP A 179 -29.92 35.48 -6.00
C TRP A 179 -31.30 35.97 -6.41
N ASN A 180 -31.35 36.80 -7.44
CA ASN A 180 -32.58 37.26 -8.07
C ASN A 180 -32.99 36.36 -9.25
N ASP A 181 -34.02 35.55 -9.08
CA ASP A 181 -34.58 34.65 -10.12
C ASP A 181 -35.73 35.31 -10.91
N GLY A 182 -35.76 36.65 -10.99
CA GLY A 182 -36.85 37.42 -11.60
C GLY A 182 -36.41 38.75 -12.19
N SER A 183 -37.27 39.77 -12.15
CA SER A 183 -36.94 41.10 -12.66
C SER A 183 -35.98 41.86 -11.73
N GLN A 184 -35.32 42.90 -12.25
CA GLN A 184 -34.42 43.76 -11.47
C GLN A 184 -35.06 44.24 -10.16
N ILE A 185 -34.28 44.20 -9.08
CA ILE A 185 -34.66 44.70 -7.74
C ILE A 185 -33.80 45.92 -7.40
N GLU A 186 -34.44 46.99 -6.93
CA GLU A 186 -33.78 48.26 -6.63
C GLU A 186 -32.82 48.15 -5.44
N SER A 187 -33.28 47.60 -4.32
CA SER A 187 -32.45 47.37 -3.14
C SER A 187 -33.04 46.35 -2.19
N GLY A 188 -32.21 45.87 -1.28
CA GLY A 188 -32.64 45.06 -0.15
C GLY A 188 -31.51 44.84 0.86
N GLU A 189 -31.91 44.35 2.03
CA GLU A 189 -31.00 44.05 3.13
C GLU A 189 -31.36 42.69 3.72
N MET A 190 -30.36 41.83 3.93
CA MET A 190 -30.52 40.60 4.68
C MET A 190 -29.46 40.46 5.76
N TRP A 191 -29.82 39.82 6.86
CA TRP A 191 -28.89 39.50 7.94
C TRP A 191 -28.70 38.00 8.06
N VAL A 192 -27.45 37.60 8.26
CA VAL A 192 -27.08 36.21 8.55
C VAL A 192 -26.28 36.11 9.83
N ASN A 193 -26.49 35.03 10.56
CA ASN A 193 -25.84 34.79 11.84
C ASN A 193 -25.68 33.28 12.12
N GLU A 194 -24.73 32.94 12.96
CA GLU A 194 -24.52 31.59 13.52
C GLU A 194 -24.50 30.43 12.50
N LEU A 195 -23.59 30.50 11.53
CA LEU A 195 -23.32 29.38 10.63
C LEU A 195 -22.59 28.26 11.38
N ARG A 196 -23.22 27.10 11.48
CA ARG A 196 -22.63 25.93 12.16
C ARG A 196 -22.90 24.63 11.42
N LEU A 197 -22.03 23.66 11.65
CA LEU A 197 -22.26 22.29 11.24
C LEU A 197 -23.03 21.56 12.36
N GLY A 198 -24.00 20.74 11.97
CA GLY A 198 -24.92 20.07 12.88
C GLY A 198 -25.16 18.63 12.51
N ALA A 199 -25.79 17.89 13.44
CA ALA A 199 -26.02 16.45 13.31
C ALA A 199 -24.71 15.70 13.00
N GLY A 200 -23.79 15.73 13.97
CA GLY A 200 -22.55 14.97 13.90
C GLY A 200 -22.79 13.49 13.61
N PHE A 201 -21.88 12.89 12.86
CA PHE A 201 -21.97 11.49 12.45
C PHE A 201 -21.89 10.58 13.69
N GLY A 202 -23.02 9.94 14.04
CA GLY A 202 -23.20 9.16 15.26
C GLY A 202 -23.52 7.68 15.02
N ASP A 203 -23.21 7.16 13.83
CA ASP A 203 -23.49 5.76 13.49
C ASP A 203 -22.63 4.81 14.33
N VAL A 204 -23.20 3.67 14.69
CA VAL A 204 -22.54 2.67 15.54
C VAL A 204 -21.39 2.02 14.78
N GLY A 205 -20.18 2.08 15.34
CA GLY A 205 -19.02 1.33 14.88
C GLY A 205 -18.85 0.02 15.67
N SER A 206 -18.56 -1.08 14.97
CA SER A 206 -18.26 -2.38 15.58
C SER A 206 -16.84 -2.83 15.25
N ALA A 207 -16.22 -3.58 16.17
CA ALA A 207 -15.00 -4.32 15.88
C ALA A 207 -15.04 -5.68 16.60
N GLY A 208 -14.66 -6.72 15.88
CA GLY A 208 -14.51 -8.08 16.37
C GLY A 208 -13.14 -8.63 16.04
N HIS A 209 -12.54 -9.36 16.99
CA HIS A 209 -11.28 -10.04 16.78
C HIS A 209 -11.34 -11.41 17.44
N VAL A 210 -11.02 -12.46 16.68
CA VAL A 210 -11.01 -13.84 17.13
C VAL A 210 -9.66 -14.45 16.78
N ASN A 211 -8.97 -14.98 17.79
CA ASN A 211 -7.78 -15.81 17.63
C ASN A 211 -8.09 -17.20 18.17
N VAL A 212 -7.81 -18.22 17.38
CA VAL A 212 -7.92 -19.62 17.77
C VAL A 212 -6.60 -20.31 17.47
N ASP A 213 -5.98 -20.87 18.49
CA ASP A 213 -4.80 -21.73 18.37
C ASP A 213 -5.19 -23.16 18.76
N VAL A 214 -4.97 -24.09 17.84
CA VAL A 214 -5.22 -25.52 18.02
C VAL A 214 -3.88 -26.25 17.94
N ALA A 215 -3.56 -27.05 18.95
CA ALA A 215 -2.40 -27.93 18.96
C ALA A 215 -2.85 -29.37 19.26
N ALA A 216 -2.54 -30.30 18.36
CA ALA A 216 -2.77 -31.72 18.54
C ALA A 216 -1.42 -32.42 18.74
N GLY A 217 -0.89 -32.30 19.97
CA GLY A 217 0.43 -32.80 20.33
C GLY A 217 1.53 -32.22 19.45
N GLU A 218 2.41 -33.08 18.92
CA GLU A 218 3.51 -32.71 18.03
C GLU A 218 3.17 -32.87 16.53
N VAL A 219 1.93 -33.27 16.21
CA VAL A 219 1.51 -33.66 14.86
C VAL A 219 0.92 -32.48 14.08
N LEU A 220 0.00 -31.73 14.68
CA LEU A 220 -0.72 -30.66 13.99
C LEU A 220 -0.76 -29.41 14.87
N SER A 221 -0.46 -28.26 14.27
CA SER A 221 -0.71 -26.96 14.85
C SER A 221 -1.48 -26.10 13.85
N THR A 222 -2.55 -25.44 14.29
CA THR A 222 -3.36 -24.56 13.45
C THR A 222 -3.61 -23.25 14.19
N ARG A 223 -3.34 -22.12 13.54
CA ARG A 223 -3.69 -20.78 14.00
C ARG A 223 -4.69 -20.16 13.04
N LEU A 224 -5.82 -19.72 13.57
CA LEU A 224 -6.85 -18.98 12.87
C LEU A 224 -6.96 -17.59 13.52
N THR A 225 -6.88 -16.55 12.71
CA THR A 225 -7.15 -15.16 13.10
C THR A 225 -8.25 -14.62 12.19
N VAL A 226 -9.31 -14.09 12.79
CA VAL A 226 -10.39 -13.39 12.10
C VAL A 226 -10.52 -12.01 12.72
N SER A 227 -10.49 -10.97 11.89
CA SER A 227 -10.76 -9.60 12.35
C SER A 227 -11.84 -8.98 11.48
N ASP A 228 -12.81 -8.34 12.10
CA ASP A 228 -13.87 -7.59 11.45
C ASP A 228 -13.90 -6.19 12.08
N ARG A 229 -13.82 -5.15 11.25
CA ARG A 229 -13.87 -3.76 11.71
C ARG A 229 -14.82 -2.99 10.83
N GLY A 230 -15.95 -2.57 11.38
CA GLY A 230 -16.94 -1.78 10.67
C GLY A 230 -16.43 -0.38 10.30
N ALA A 231 -17.05 0.24 9.29
CA ALA A 231 -16.59 1.49 8.69
C ALA A 231 -16.50 2.68 9.64
N PHE A 232 -17.26 2.68 10.74
CA PHE A 232 -17.32 3.77 11.70
C PHE A 232 -16.55 3.49 12.99
N PHE A 233 -15.97 2.29 13.14
CA PHE A 233 -15.21 1.96 14.33
C PHE A 233 -13.88 2.73 14.37
N ARG A 234 -13.62 3.38 15.50
CA ARG A 234 -12.40 4.15 15.75
C ARG A 234 -11.99 4.04 17.21
N GLN A 235 -10.71 4.26 17.46
CA GLN A 235 -10.20 4.48 18.81
C GLN A 235 -10.48 5.92 19.24
N LEU A 236 -10.35 6.20 20.55
CA LEU A 236 -10.40 7.56 21.06
C LEU A 236 -9.36 8.42 20.33
N GLU A 237 -9.69 9.69 20.06
CA GLU A 237 -8.83 10.67 19.39
C GLU A 237 -8.47 10.37 17.92
N THR A 238 -8.88 9.23 17.36
CA THR A 238 -8.69 8.90 15.94
C THR A 238 -9.86 9.43 15.11
N PRO A 239 -9.65 9.93 13.87
CA PRO A 239 -10.75 10.26 12.96
C PRO A 239 -11.55 9.00 12.57
N ILE A 240 -12.77 9.21 12.07
CA ILE A 240 -13.60 8.12 11.54
C ILE A 240 -12.94 7.61 10.25
N PRO A 241 -12.67 6.29 10.10
CA PRO A 241 -11.96 5.79 8.93
C PRO A 241 -12.84 5.70 7.67
N TYR A 242 -14.17 5.65 7.81
CA TYR A 242 -15.13 5.46 6.71
C TYR A 242 -14.80 4.26 5.82
N GLN A 243 -14.25 3.21 6.40
CA GLN A 243 -13.80 2.04 5.66
C GLN A 243 -13.95 0.79 6.51
N GLU A 244 -14.78 -0.13 6.04
CA GLU A 244 -14.90 -1.45 6.61
C GLU A 244 -13.70 -2.31 6.19
N ALA A 245 -13.16 -3.06 7.13
CA ALA A 245 -11.99 -3.91 6.91
C ALA A 245 -12.23 -5.28 7.54
N ARG A 246 -12.18 -6.32 6.70
CA ARG A 246 -12.27 -7.71 7.15
C ARG A 246 -10.99 -8.44 6.81
N SER A 247 -10.50 -9.27 7.73
CA SER A 247 -9.35 -10.13 7.47
C SER A 247 -9.53 -11.51 8.08
N LEU A 248 -9.02 -12.50 7.36
CA LEU A 248 -8.95 -13.91 7.73
C LEU A 248 -7.53 -14.38 7.46
N ALA A 249 -6.89 -14.99 8.44
CA ALA A 249 -5.62 -15.65 8.29
C ALA A 249 -5.68 -17.03 8.95
N VAL A 250 -5.31 -18.07 8.21
CA VAL A 250 -5.24 -19.45 8.67
C VAL A 250 -3.86 -19.99 8.33
N THR A 251 -3.14 -20.46 9.33
CA THR A 251 -1.87 -21.16 9.14
C THR A 251 -1.97 -22.51 9.84
N SER A 252 -1.77 -23.58 9.10
CA SER A 252 -1.78 -24.94 9.62
C SER A 252 -0.50 -25.65 9.25
N THR A 253 0.19 -26.22 10.22
CA THR A 253 1.43 -26.98 10.06
C THR A 253 1.23 -28.41 10.56
N LEU A 254 1.45 -29.37 9.67
CA LEU A 254 1.41 -30.81 9.91
C LEU A 254 2.83 -31.37 9.86
N SER A 255 3.28 -32.02 10.93
CA SER A 255 4.57 -32.71 11.01
C SER A 255 4.46 -34.10 10.40
N LEU A 256 4.76 -34.27 9.10
CA LEU A 256 4.66 -35.58 8.44
C LEU A 256 5.66 -36.60 8.97
N ASP A 257 6.78 -36.14 9.56
CA ASP A 257 7.79 -36.98 10.18
C ASP A 257 7.24 -37.88 11.30
N ARG A 258 6.13 -37.47 11.94
CA ARG A 258 5.49 -38.26 13.02
C ARG A 258 4.79 -39.53 12.53
N PHE A 259 4.63 -39.69 11.22
CA PHE A 259 4.11 -40.90 10.61
C PHE A 259 5.22 -41.76 9.98
N ALA A 260 6.47 -41.28 9.98
CA ALA A 260 7.64 -42.02 9.52
C ALA A 260 8.32 -42.75 10.70
N PRO A 261 9.08 -43.83 10.46
CA PRO A 261 9.89 -44.47 11.50
C PRO A 261 10.89 -43.49 12.12
N GLU A 262 10.99 -43.49 13.46
CA GLU A 262 11.86 -42.55 14.19
C GLU A 262 13.32 -42.62 13.74
N GLY A 263 13.85 -43.83 13.50
CA GLY A 263 15.23 -44.04 13.04
C GLY A 263 15.55 -43.52 11.62
N TRP A 264 14.60 -42.88 10.93
CA TRP A 264 14.90 -42.14 9.70
C TRP A 264 15.43 -40.72 9.98
N GLY A 265 15.26 -40.21 11.20
CA GLY A 265 15.73 -38.88 11.61
C GLY A 265 15.18 -37.76 10.73
N LEU A 266 13.97 -37.87 10.20
CA LEU A 266 13.40 -36.87 9.29
C LEU A 266 12.63 -35.81 10.06
N ARG A 267 12.66 -34.57 9.54
CA ARG A 267 11.72 -33.50 9.89
C ARG A 267 11.03 -33.05 8.62
N ALA A 268 9.71 -33.19 8.56
CA ALA A 268 8.94 -32.99 7.35
C ALA A 268 7.67 -32.14 7.58
N PRO A 269 7.79 -30.86 8.01
CA PRO A 269 6.62 -30.01 8.16
C PRO A 269 5.99 -29.66 6.82
N VAL A 270 4.68 -29.86 6.74
CA VAL A 270 3.79 -29.36 5.68
C VAL A 270 3.00 -28.19 6.24
N THR A 271 3.19 -27.01 5.65
CA THR A 271 2.49 -25.80 6.06
C THR A 271 1.53 -25.35 4.97
N VAL A 272 0.28 -25.14 5.35
CA VAL A 272 -0.76 -24.47 4.56
C VAL A 272 -1.05 -23.13 5.20
N ALA A 273 -0.84 -22.05 4.46
CA ALA A 273 -1.18 -20.70 4.87
C ALA A 273 -2.22 -20.12 3.89
N HIS A 274 -3.34 -19.65 4.42
CA HIS A 274 -4.38 -18.97 3.66
C HIS A 274 -4.66 -17.63 4.32
N SER A 275 -4.63 -16.55 3.54
CA SER A 275 -5.05 -15.23 3.99
C SER A 275 -6.03 -14.60 3.01
N ARG A 276 -6.97 -13.84 3.55
CA ARG A 276 -7.91 -13.02 2.80
C ARG A 276 -8.12 -11.70 3.54
N SER A 277 -8.05 -10.60 2.83
CA SER A 277 -8.44 -9.27 3.29
C SER A 277 -9.47 -8.69 2.32
N SER A 278 -10.42 -7.94 2.84
CA SER A 278 -11.31 -7.10 2.04
C SER A 278 -11.42 -5.73 2.66
N ARG A 279 -11.58 -4.72 1.81
CA ARG A 279 -11.78 -3.33 2.20
C ARG A 279 -13.03 -2.84 1.49
N ASP A 280 -13.99 -2.34 2.25
CA ASP A 280 -15.22 -1.79 1.71
C ASP A 280 -15.37 -0.34 2.21
N PRO A 281 -15.04 0.65 1.37
CA PRO A 281 -15.11 2.04 1.78
C PRO A 281 -16.57 2.50 1.86
N PHE A 282 -16.93 3.33 2.83
CA PHE A 282 -18.27 3.93 2.91
C PHE A 282 -18.42 5.11 1.94
N PHE A 283 -17.37 5.95 1.85
CA PHE A 283 -17.22 6.98 0.82
C PHE A 283 -16.08 6.60 -0.13
N LEU A 284 -16.19 6.94 -1.41
CA LEU A 284 -15.06 6.81 -2.33
C LEU A 284 -13.84 7.58 -1.79
N GLU A 285 -12.64 7.04 -2.01
CA GLU A 285 -11.41 7.62 -1.47
C GLU A 285 -11.25 9.08 -1.91
N GLY A 286 -11.15 9.98 -0.92
CA GLY A 286 -11.00 11.42 -1.16
C GLY A 286 -12.26 12.12 -1.70
N SER A 287 -13.44 11.51 -1.60
CA SER A 287 -14.71 12.05 -2.10
C SER A 287 -15.81 11.97 -1.02
N ASP A 288 -16.91 12.68 -1.25
CA ASP A 288 -18.14 12.59 -0.44
C ASP A 288 -19.20 11.66 -1.07
N LEU A 289 -18.86 11.02 -2.20
CA LEU A 289 -19.71 10.05 -2.86
C LEU A 289 -19.74 8.75 -2.08
N ARG A 290 -20.93 8.29 -1.72
CA ARG A 290 -21.10 7.01 -1.03
C ARG A 290 -20.88 5.83 -1.97
N ALA A 291 -20.03 4.91 -1.55
CA ALA A 291 -19.69 3.71 -2.30
C ALA A 291 -20.86 2.72 -2.40
N ASP A 292 -21.69 2.62 -1.35
CA ASP A 292 -22.86 1.73 -1.30
C ASP A 292 -23.95 2.11 -2.32
N ARG A 293 -23.93 3.35 -2.82
CA ARG A 293 -24.81 3.82 -3.91
C ARG A 293 -24.30 3.48 -5.30
N LEU A 294 -23.13 2.85 -5.42
CA LEU A 294 -22.53 2.42 -6.67
C LEU A 294 -22.67 0.89 -6.78
N ALA A 295 -23.77 0.44 -7.37
CA ALA A 295 -24.18 -0.97 -7.36
C ALA A 295 -23.14 -1.97 -7.93
N THR A 296 -22.21 -1.51 -8.76
CA THR A 296 -21.18 -2.35 -9.40
C THR A 296 -19.76 -1.96 -9.02
N LEU A 297 -19.55 -1.25 -7.92
CA LEU A 297 -18.20 -0.91 -7.45
C LEU A 297 -17.34 -2.15 -7.25
N ARG A 298 -16.09 -2.12 -7.73
CA ARG A 298 -15.14 -3.22 -7.47
C ARG A 298 -14.64 -3.13 -6.02
N GLU A 299 -14.86 -4.19 -5.27
CA GLU A 299 -14.38 -4.36 -3.89
C GLU A 299 -12.86 -4.65 -3.86
N PRO A 300 -12.03 -3.78 -3.27
CA PRO A 300 -10.62 -4.06 -3.07
C PRO A 300 -10.38 -5.16 -2.05
N GLY A 301 -9.36 -5.98 -2.28
CA GLY A 301 -8.99 -7.04 -1.36
C GLY A 301 -7.85 -7.91 -1.85
N ASP A 302 -7.24 -8.61 -0.92
CA ASP A 302 -6.16 -9.55 -1.21
C ASP A 302 -6.58 -10.95 -0.79
N ARG A 303 -6.13 -11.95 -1.56
CA ARG A 303 -6.28 -13.36 -1.23
C ARG A 303 -4.99 -14.07 -1.57
N GLN A 304 -4.42 -14.78 -0.61
CA GLN A 304 -3.22 -15.58 -0.83
C GLN A 304 -3.40 -16.97 -0.23
N THR A 305 -2.92 -17.98 -0.95
CA THR A 305 -2.82 -19.35 -0.45
C THR A 305 -1.42 -19.86 -0.75
N ARG A 306 -0.76 -20.44 0.25
CA ARG A 306 0.56 -21.05 0.13
C ARG A 306 0.53 -22.43 0.75
N LEU A 307 1.00 -23.41 0.00
CA LEU A 307 1.32 -24.74 0.48
C LEU A 307 2.84 -24.88 0.38
N SER A 308 3.50 -25.31 1.46
CA SER A 308 4.92 -25.57 1.44
C SER A 308 5.24 -26.83 2.23
N VAL A 309 6.15 -27.64 1.69
CA VAL A 309 6.71 -28.82 2.34
C VAL A 309 8.20 -28.62 2.44
N THR A 310 8.76 -28.82 3.63
CA THR A 310 10.20 -28.87 3.83
C THR A 310 10.54 -30.21 4.41
N ILE A 311 11.56 -30.88 3.87
CA ILE A 311 12.07 -32.16 4.34
C ILE A 311 13.54 -31.95 4.66
N ARG A 312 13.92 -32.28 5.89
CA ARG A 312 15.29 -32.24 6.36
C ARG A 312 15.61 -33.55 7.05
N ARG A 313 16.80 -34.09 6.81
CA ARG A 313 17.32 -35.22 7.56
C ARG A 313 18.28 -34.74 8.65
N GLU A 314 18.08 -35.24 9.85
CA GLU A 314 18.98 -35.13 10.98
C GLU A 314 19.88 -36.36 11.01
N VAL A 315 21.16 -36.16 11.33
CA VAL A 315 22.13 -37.25 11.40
C VAL A 315 22.08 -37.85 12.79
N GLU A 316 21.97 -39.17 12.87
CA GLU A 316 22.19 -39.93 14.10
C GLU A 316 23.64 -40.41 14.18
N GLU A 317 24.20 -40.52 15.39
CA GLU A 317 25.60 -40.95 15.58
C GLU A 317 25.88 -42.37 15.04
N GLU A 318 24.84 -43.20 14.93
CA GLU A 318 24.91 -44.59 14.47
C GLU A 318 24.96 -44.75 12.94
N ASP A 319 24.68 -43.69 12.16
CA ASP A 319 24.71 -43.75 10.69
C ASP A 319 26.13 -44.07 10.17
N PRO A 320 26.29 -44.89 9.10
CA PRO A 320 27.59 -45.10 8.48
C PRO A 320 28.24 -43.79 8.03
N SER A 321 29.56 -43.65 8.20
CA SER A 321 30.29 -42.39 7.95
C SER A 321 30.05 -41.78 6.57
N TRP A 322 29.84 -42.59 5.53
CA TRP A 322 29.50 -42.11 4.19
C TRP A 322 28.05 -41.61 4.06
N VAL A 323 27.08 -42.26 4.73
CA VAL A 323 25.69 -41.81 4.81
C VAL A 323 25.65 -40.48 5.51
N GLN A 324 26.33 -40.37 6.66
CA GLN A 324 26.45 -39.11 7.37
C GLN A 324 26.95 -38.03 6.42
N VAL A 325 28.01 -38.26 5.64
CA VAL A 325 28.60 -37.29 4.69
C VAL A 325 27.61 -36.82 3.63
N VAL A 326 26.84 -37.74 3.04
CA VAL A 326 25.93 -37.44 1.94
C VAL A 326 24.63 -36.82 2.43
N THR A 327 24.04 -37.36 3.50
CA THR A 327 22.68 -37.00 3.93
C THR A 327 22.63 -35.96 5.04
N GLY A 328 23.75 -35.74 5.74
CA GLY A 328 23.79 -35.04 7.03
C GLY A 328 23.73 -33.52 7.04
N GLY A 329 22.81 -32.99 6.26
CA GLY A 329 22.62 -31.56 6.02
C GLY A 329 21.89 -31.30 4.71
N LEU A 330 21.27 -32.33 4.13
CA LEU A 330 20.33 -32.20 3.04
C LEU A 330 19.02 -31.61 3.54
N GLU A 331 18.56 -30.61 2.81
CA GLU A 331 17.27 -29.96 2.99
C GLU A 331 16.62 -29.85 1.62
N ALA A 332 15.39 -30.33 1.50
CA ALA A 332 14.58 -30.20 0.30
C ALA A 332 13.33 -29.41 0.65
N GLY A 333 12.91 -28.51 -0.22
CA GLY A 333 11.70 -27.73 -0.05
C GLY A 333 10.93 -27.68 -1.35
N ALA A 334 9.60 -27.74 -1.27
CA ALA A 334 8.71 -27.46 -2.38
C ALA A 334 7.58 -26.58 -1.90
N GLY A 335 7.16 -25.64 -2.74
CA GLY A 335 6.16 -24.64 -2.45
C GLY A 335 5.26 -24.44 -3.66
N TRP A 336 3.98 -24.24 -3.38
CA TRP A 336 3.01 -23.73 -4.32
C TRP A 336 2.34 -22.51 -3.69
N SER A 337 2.11 -21.48 -4.48
CA SER A 337 1.42 -20.28 -4.03
C SER A 337 0.51 -19.73 -5.11
N ARG A 338 -0.65 -19.25 -4.68
CA ARG A 338 -1.59 -18.51 -5.51
C ARG A 338 -2.01 -17.24 -4.78
N SER A 339 -1.92 -16.11 -5.46
CA SER A 339 -2.38 -14.83 -4.94
C SER A 339 -3.27 -14.12 -5.94
N ARG A 340 -4.23 -13.37 -5.42
CA ARG A 340 -5.04 -12.40 -6.15
C ARG A 340 -5.09 -11.13 -5.33
N SER A 341 -4.78 -10.00 -5.94
CA SER A 341 -4.91 -8.67 -5.35
C SER A 341 -5.80 -7.86 -6.27
N THR A 342 -6.87 -7.29 -5.70
CA THR A 342 -7.85 -6.49 -6.43
C THR A 342 -7.86 -5.10 -5.84
N THR A 343 -7.76 -4.10 -6.70
CA THR A 343 -7.98 -2.69 -6.37
C THR A 343 -9.22 -2.20 -7.12
N VAL A 344 -9.58 -0.93 -6.95
CA VAL A 344 -10.71 -0.32 -7.68
C VAL A 344 -10.54 -0.36 -9.20
N THR A 345 -9.30 -0.31 -9.71
CA THR A 345 -8.99 -0.20 -11.15
C THR A 345 -8.06 -1.29 -11.69
N SER A 346 -7.66 -2.26 -10.87
CA SER A 346 -6.82 -3.35 -11.36
C SER A 346 -7.01 -4.65 -10.59
N GLU A 347 -6.73 -5.76 -11.27
CA GLU A 347 -6.61 -7.08 -10.66
C GLU A 347 -5.25 -7.68 -11.04
N LEU A 348 -4.51 -8.14 -10.04
CA LEU A 348 -3.27 -8.89 -10.22
C LEU A 348 -3.49 -10.32 -9.71
N ALA A 349 -3.40 -11.29 -10.60
CA ALA A 349 -3.39 -12.71 -10.26
C ALA A 349 -1.97 -13.25 -10.41
N SER A 350 -1.55 -14.12 -9.50
CA SER A 350 -0.27 -14.81 -9.59
C SER A 350 -0.40 -16.25 -9.13
N ASN A 351 0.23 -17.15 -9.86
CA ASN A 351 0.38 -18.56 -9.51
C ASN A 351 1.85 -18.91 -9.61
N GLY A 352 2.39 -19.58 -8.62
CA GLY A 352 3.81 -19.91 -8.63
C GLY A 352 4.13 -21.18 -7.88
N VAL A 353 5.20 -21.81 -8.34
CA VAL A 353 5.83 -22.96 -7.71
C VAL A 353 7.28 -22.62 -7.40
N ASP A 354 7.76 -23.12 -6.27
CA ASP A 354 9.15 -22.99 -5.87
C ASP A 354 9.68 -24.34 -5.38
N ALA A 355 10.90 -24.70 -5.77
CA ALA A 355 11.57 -25.90 -5.30
C ALA A 355 12.98 -25.53 -4.85
N ARG A 356 13.44 -26.08 -3.74
CA ARG A 356 14.75 -25.80 -3.16
C ARG A 356 15.42 -27.10 -2.78
N LEU A 357 16.71 -27.20 -3.07
CA LEU A 357 17.57 -28.25 -2.58
C LEU A 357 18.81 -27.59 -1.97
N GLY A 358 19.05 -27.85 -0.71
CA GLY A 358 20.18 -27.37 0.05
C GLY A 358 20.99 -28.54 0.59
N TRP A 359 22.30 -28.38 0.62
CA TRP A 359 23.22 -29.25 1.29
C TRP A 359 24.22 -28.38 2.05
N SER A 360 24.37 -28.61 3.35
CA SER A 360 25.38 -27.89 4.13
C SER A 360 26.05 -28.82 5.13
N ARG A 361 27.37 -28.68 5.29
CA ARG A 361 28.15 -29.50 6.21
C ARG A 361 29.25 -28.69 6.87
N ARG A 362 29.54 -29.06 8.11
CA ARG A 362 30.74 -28.64 8.85
C ARG A 362 31.60 -29.87 9.13
N PRO A 363 32.55 -30.20 8.23
CA PRO A 363 33.42 -31.35 8.41
C PRO A 363 34.20 -31.27 9.73
N GLN A 364 34.49 -32.42 10.33
CA GLN A 364 35.43 -32.49 11.44
C GLN A 364 36.80 -31.96 10.99
N GLY A 365 37.44 -31.17 11.84
CA GLY A 365 38.71 -30.51 11.52
C GLY A 365 39.86 -31.52 11.47
N ARG A 366 40.38 -31.80 10.28
CA ARG A 366 41.61 -32.58 10.10
C ARG A 366 42.80 -31.63 10.08
N GLN A 367 43.71 -31.84 11.02
CA GLN A 367 44.86 -30.97 11.25
C GLN A 367 46.16 -31.75 11.13
N VAL A 368 47.19 -31.12 10.58
CA VAL A 368 48.55 -31.65 10.49
C VAL A 368 49.48 -30.63 11.16
N PRO A 369 50.50 -31.04 11.93
CA PRO A 369 51.50 -30.11 12.42
C PRO A 369 52.19 -29.40 11.25
N VAL A 370 52.39 -28.08 11.37
CA VAL A 370 53.04 -27.29 10.32
C VAL A 370 54.51 -27.70 10.15
N ILE A 371 55.14 -28.08 11.25
CA ILE A 371 56.51 -28.58 11.28
C ILE A 371 56.44 -30.12 11.42
N PRO A 372 56.98 -30.88 10.45
CA PRO A 372 57.20 -32.31 10.63
C PRO A 372 58.19 -32.59 11.76
N ALA A 373 57.97 -33.64 12.55
CA ALA A 373 58.77 -33.95 13.76
C ALA A 373 60.29 -34.04 13.53
N PHE A 374 60.74 -34.36 12.31
CA PHE A 374 62.17 -34.46 11.98
C PHE A 374 62.85 -33.09 11.75
N LEU A 375 62.09 -32.00 11.62
CA LEU A 375 62.59 -30.63 11.43
C LEU A 375 62.52 -29.77 12.69
N GLU A 376 61.98 -30.29 13.79
CA GLU A 376 61.83 -29.56 15.06
C GLU A 376 63.20 -29.04 15.54
N GLY A 377 64.21 -29.91 15.67
CA GLY A 377 65.55 -29.50 16.13
C GLY A 377 66.33 -28.56 15.20
N VAL A 378 65.93 -28.41 13.93
CA VAL A 378 66.50 -27.41 13.00
C VAL A 378 65.87 -26.04 13.23
N ILE A 379 64.60 -26.01 13.60
CA ILE A 379 63.84 -24.79 13.88
C ILE A 379 64.25 -24.20 15.24
N ASP A 380 64.52 -25.04 16.23
CA ASP A 380 65.06 -24.65 17.54
C ASP A 380 66.41 -23.91 17.41
N ALA A 381 67.20 -24.25 16.38
CA ALA A 381 68.50 -23.64 16.14
C ALA A 381 68.44 -22.31 15.34
N LEU A 382 67.34 -22.05 14.63
CA LEU A 382 67.24 -20.95 13.66
C LEU A 382 66.24 -19.85 14.04
N LEU A 383 65.22 -20.16 14.84
CA LEU A 383 64.16 -19.21 15.22
C LEU A 383 64.35 -18.71 16.67
N PRO A 384 64.15 -17.41 16.95
CA PRO A 384 64.24 -16.90 18.31
C PRO A 384 63.07 -17.42 19.17
N GLY A 385 63.34 -17.75 20.45
CA GLY A 385 62.44 -18.53 21.32
C GLY A 385 61.01 -17.99 21.53
N PHE A 386 60.72 -16.72 21.22
CA PHE A 386 59.35 -16.18 21.27
C PHE A 386 58.46 -16.58 20.08
N LEU A 387 59.06 -17.10 18.99
CA LEU A 387 58.37 -17.63 17.79
C LEU A 387 58.37 -19.16 17.75
N GLU A 388 59.40 -19.80 18.34
CA GLU A 388 59.60 -21.25 18.39
C GLU A 388 58.35 -21.99 18.90
N ASP A 389 57.91 -21.71 20.13
CA ASP A 389 56.72 -22.33 20.74
C ASP A 389 55.44 -22.13 19.91
N ARG A 390 55.30 -20.97 19.27
CA ARG A 390 54.09 -20.62 18.50
C ARG A 390 54.02 -21.34 17.15
N ILE A 391 55.16 -21.54 16.49
CA ILE A 391 55.21 -22.25 15.21
C ILE A 391 55.13 -23.77 15.46
N GLN A 392 55.76 -24.30 16.51
CA GLN A 392 55.66 -25.72 16.87
C GLN A 392 54.25 -26.15 17.32
N GLN A 393 53.53 -25.28 18.04
CA GLN A 393 52.13 -25.51 18.43
C GLN A 393 51.13 -25.24 17.30
N SER A 394 51.58 -24.65 16.19
CA SER A 394 50.70 -24.39 15.06
C SER A 394 50.27 -25.69 14.38
N ARG A 395 48.97 -25.77 14.09
CA ARG A 395 48.33 -26.90 13.44
C ARG A 395 47.61 -26.37 12.21
N PHE A 396 47.98 -26.89 11.03
CA PHE A 396 47.37 -26.55 9.76
C PHE A 396 46.12 -27.40 9.55
N ARG A 397 44.96 -26.74 9.47
CA ARG A 397 43.70 -27.39 9.12
C ARG A 397 43.50 -27.35 7.61
N TRP A 398 43.67 -28.48 6.93
CA TRP A 398 43.42 -28.56 5.48
C TRP A 398 41.95 -28.81 5.13
N SER A 399 41.18 -29.37 6.07
CA SER A 399 39.75 -29.62 5.86
C SER A 399 38.93 -28.33 5.94
N PRO A 400 37.93 -28.13 5.07
CA PRO A 400 37.02 -26.99 5.17
C PRO A 400 36.32 -26.89 6.53
N GLU A 401 36.03 -25.67 6.95
CA GLU A 401 35.18 -25.38 8.11
C GLU A 401 33.71 -25.55 7.77
N ARG A 402 33.32 -25.10 6.57
CA ARG A 402 31.96 -25.25 6.05
C ARG A 402 31.99 -25.45 4.54
N ILE A 403 31.12 -26.32 4.06
CA ILE A 403 30.76 -26.42 2.66
C ILE A 403 29.24 -26.32 2.59
N SER A 404 28.72 -25.48 1.71
CA SER A 404 27.29 -25.46 1.42
C SER A 404 27.03 -25.25 -0.06
N LEU A 405 26.04 -25.95 -0.57
CA LEU A 405 25.51 -25.82 -1.91
C LEU A 405 23.99 -25.74 -1.80
N GLY A 406 23.38 -24.75 -2.42
CA GLY A 406 21.94 -24.67 -2.56
C GLY A 406 21.58 -24.39 -4.00
N THR A 407 20.45 -24.92 -4.43
CA THR A 407 19.83 -24.59 -5.70
C THR A 407 18.35 -24.38 -5.46
N SER A 408 17.78 -23.35 -6.06
CA SER A 408 16.37 -23.05 -5.97
C SER A 408 15.80 -22.72 -7.33
N TYR A 409 14.77 -23.46 -7.71
CA TYR A 409 13.94 -23.23 -8.87
C TYR A 409 12.70 -22.46 -8.47
N PHE A 410 12.27 -21.53 -9.30
CA PHE A 410 10.95 -20.92 -9.19
C PHE A 410 10.33 -20.70 -10.56
N ARG A 411 9.01 -20.87 -10.63
CA ARG A 411 8.21 -20.44 -11.77
C ARG A 411 7.02 -19.67 -11.24
N ARG A 412 6.74 -18.51 -11.83
CA ARG A 412 5.64 -17.63 -11.45
C ARG A 412 4.97 -17.07 -12.69
N GLU A 413 3.70 -17.36 -12.85
CA GLU A 413 2.85 -16.82 -13.89
C GLU A 413 2.00 -15.73 -13.22
N SER A 414 2.19 -14.48 -13.64
CA SER A 414 1.44 -13.34 -13.13
C SER A 414 0.67 -12.68 -14.26
N GLU A 415 -0.54 -12.25 -14.00
CA GLU A 415 -1.42 -11.59 -14.96
C GLU A 415 -2.01 -10.34 -14.33
N ALA A 416 -1.95 -9.23 -15.05
CA ALA A 416 -2.54 -7.97 -14.62
C ALA A 416 -3.69 -7.57 -15.56
N LEU A 417 -4.86 -7.35 -14.99
CA LEU A 417 -5.99 -6.67 -15.64
C LEU A 417 -6.03 -5.23 -15.15
N ARG A 418 -6.26 -4.29 -16.07
CA ARG A 418 -6.42 -2.87 -15.76
C ARG A 418 -7.75 -2.40 -16.34
N PHE A 419 -8.53 -1.75 -15.51
CA PHE A 419 -9.86 -1.23 -15.84
C PHE A 419 -9.80 0.30 -15.90
N ALA A 420 -10.55 0.89 -16.83
CA ALA A 420 -10.61 2.34 -16.98
C ALA A 420 -11.43 3.00 -15.85
N GLU A 421 -12.54 2.36 -15.46
CA GLU A 421 -13.46 2.88 -14.45
C GLU A 421 -13.38 2.09 -13.15
N ILE A 422 -13.87 2.66 -12.05
CA ILE A 422 -13.92 2.01 -10.72
C ILE A 422 -15.11 1.04 -10.57
N VAL A 423 -16.13 1.20 -11.40
CA VAL A 423 -17.32 0.33 -11.47
C VAL A 423 -17.11 -0.78 -12.50
N ARG A 424 -17.74 -1.94 -12.28
CA ARG A 424 -17.77 -3.03 -13.26
C ARG A 424 -18.70 -2.67 -14.41
N LEU A 425 -18.18 -2.78 -15.62
CA LEU A 425 -18.88 -2.51 -16.88
C LEU A 425 -18.87 -3.75 -17.78
N ALA A 426 -19.80 -3.82 -18.74
CA ALA A 426 -19.82 -4.92 -19.70
C ALA A 426 -18.56 -4.95 -20.59
N SER A 427 -17.97 -3.78 -20.89
CA SER A 427 -16.72 -3.64 -21.65
C SER A 427 -15.50 -4.23 -20.92
N ASP A 428 -15.57 -4.46 -19.60
CA ASP A 428 -14.48 -5.11 -18.86
C ASP A 428 -14.19 -6.52 -19.38
N ALA A 429 -15.17 -7.19 -19.99
CA ALA A 429 -15.00 -8.50 -20.59
C ALA A 429 -14.02 -8.50 -21.78
N GLU A 430 -13.77 -7.33 -22.39
CA GLU A 430 -12.84 -7.15 -23.50
C GLU A 430 -11.40 -6.87 -23.04
N VAL A 431 -11.20 -6.56 -21.74
CA VAL A 431 -9.88 -6.26 -21.17
C VAL A 431 -9.00 -7.51 -21.25
N ARG A 432 -7.90 -7.41 -21.99
CA ARG A 432 -6.93 -8.50 -22.09
C ARG A 432 -5.94 -8.46 -20.92
N PRO A 433 -5.68 -9.61 -20.27
CA PRO A 433 -4.66 -9.68 -19.24
C PRO A 433 -3.27 -9.42 -19.84
N THR A 434 -2.45 -8.67 -19.12
CA THR A 434 -1.03 -8.52 -19.42
C THR A 434 -0.26 -9.60 -18.67
N PRO A 435 0.25 -10.65 -19.34
CA PRO A 435 1.04 -11.68 -18.68
C PRO A 435 2.44 -11.15 -18.35
N SER A 436 2.99 -11.63 -17.23
CA SER A 436 4.35 -11.36 -16.78
C SER A 436 4.89 -12.65 -16.12
N PRO A 437 5.25 -13.67 -16.93
CA PRO A 437 5.83 -14.90 -16.43
C PRO A 437 7.27 -14.64 -15.96
N ARG A 438 7.72 -15.44 -14.99
CA ARG A 438 9.11 -15.49 -14.54
C ARG A 438 9.47 -16.93 -14.24
N GLU A 439 10.60 -17.40 -14.74
CA GLU A 439 11.10 -18.74 -14.44
C GLU A 439 12.61 -18.66 -14.24
N GLY A 440 13.09 -19.13 -13.10
CA GLY A 440 14.47 -18.93 -12.70
C GLY A 440 15.05 -20.08 -11.91
N LEU A 441 16.36 -20.23 -12.02
CA LEU A 441 17.18 -21.14 -11.23
C LEU A 441 18.30 -20.33 -10.59
N GLU A 442 18.32 -20.33 -9.27
CA GLU A 442 19.38 -19.71 -8.48
C GLU A 442 20.23 -20.82 -7.88
N THR A 443 21.54 -20.67 -7.90
CA THR A 443 22.48 -21.61 -7.27
C THR A 443 23.49 -20.83 -6.45
N ASN A 444 23.66 -21.24 -5.20
CA ASN A 444 24.64 -20.68 -4.28
C ASN A 444 25.60 -21.78 -3.80
N ALA A 445 26.90 -21.54 -3.93
CA ALA A 445 27.94 -22.42 -3.44
C ALA A 445 28.88 -21.63 -2.54
N ARG A 446 29.22 -22.19 -1.37
CA ARG A 446 30.12 -21.56 -0.41
C ARG A 446 31.05 -22.57 0.22
N ILE A 447 32.32 -22.20 0.30
CA ILE A 447 33.37 -22.95 0.99
C ILE A 447 34.07 -21.98 1.93
N ASP A 448 34.03 -22.28 3.22
CA ASP A 448 34.80 -21.58 4.24
C ASP A 448 35.94 -22.48 4.71
N LEU A 449 37.15 -21.92 4.74
CA LEU A 449 38.39 -22.54 5.20
C LEU A 449 38.91 -21.73 6.38
N ARG A 450 39.44 -22.44 7.37
CA ARG A 450 40.17 -21.80 8.48
C ARG A 450 41.48 -22.54 8.73
N PRO A 451 42.48 -22.35 7.85
CA PRO A 451 43.72 -23.12 7.92
C PRO A 451 44.48 -22.93 9.22
N PHE A 452 44.38 -21.74 9.82
CA PHE A 452 44.92 -21.39 11.13
C PHE A 452 43.87 -20.63 11.94
N ARG A 453 44.03 -20.53 13.27
CA ARG A 453 43.14 -19.71 14.10
C ARG A 453 43.12 -18.24 13.65
N SER A 454 44.27 -17.75 13.18
CA SER A 454 44.51 -16.42 12.65
C SER A 454 44.25 -16.25 11.15
N LEU A 455 43.93 -17.32 10.40
CA LEU A 455 43.72 -17.23 8.95
C LEU A 455 42.36 -17.83 8.59
N SER A 456 41.47 -17.01 8.04
CA SER A 456 40.20 -17.43 7.46
C SER A 456 40.21 -17.15 5.95
N ALA A 457 39.64 -18.06 5.17
CA ALA A 457 39.44 -17.87 3.74
C ALA A 457 38.04 -18.36 3.37
N GLY A 458 37.36 -17.70 2.46
CA GLY A 458 36.01 -18.06 2.04
C GLY A 458 35.81 -17.76 0.57
N ILE A 459 35.14 -18.66 -0.14
CA ILE A 459 34.72 -18.48 -1.53
C ILE A 459 33.21 -18.67 -1.58
N GLU A 460 32.52 -17.72 -2.19
CA GLU A 460 31.08 -17.68 -2.35
C GLU A 460 30.75 -17.40 -3.82
N LEU A 461 30.01 -18.31 -4.45
CA LEU A 461 29.52 -18.22 -5.82
C LEU A 461 28.00 -18.18 -5.79
N LEU A 462 27.41 -17.19 -6.44
CA LEU A 462 25.98 -17.09 -6.70
C LEU A 462 25.79 -16.99 -8.21
N THR A 463 24.91 -17.81 -8.77
CA THR A 463 24.51 -17.75 -10.18
C THR A 463 23.00 -17.71 -10.28
N VAL A 464 22.47 -16.80 -11.08
CA VAL A 464 21.05 -16.72 -11.43
C VAL A 464 20.92 -17.02 -12.91
N ARG A 465 19.99 -17.91 -13.25
CA ARG A 465 19.71 -18.32 -14.62
C ARG A 465 18.23 -18.11 -14.91
N ASP A 466 17.94 -17.57 -16.07
CA ASP A 466 16.58 -17.40 -16.57
C ASP A 466 16.22 -18.59 -17.48
N LEU A 467 15.12 -19.26 -17.14
CA LEU A 467 14.63 -20.44 -17.83
C LEU A 467 13.44 -20.15 -18.73
N LEU A 468 12.93 -18.92 -18.78
CA LEU A 468 11.85 -18.57 -19.69
C LEU A 468 12.19 -18.96 -21.13
N ALA A 469 11.20 -19.47 -21.86
CA ALA A 469 11.37 -19.73 -23.27
C ALA A 469 11.75 -18.40 -23.98
N PRO A 470 12.69 -18.38 -24.92
CA PRO A 470 13.12 -17.15 -25.58
C PRO A 470 11.97 -16.34 -26.17
N GLU A 471 10.92 -17.01 -26.64
CA GLU A 471 9.70 -16.41 -27.20
C GLU A 471 8.84 -15.71 -26.15
N GLU A 472 8.89 -16.17 -24.89
CA GLU A 472 8.21 -15.54 -23.74
C GLU A 472 9.07 -14.44 -23.12
N ALA A 473 10.40 -14.57 -23.18
CA ALA A 473 11.33 -13.61 -22.64
C ALA A 473 11.42 -12.33 -23.49
N ILE A 474 11.46 -12.46 -24.83
CA ILE A 474 11.69 -11.35 -25.75
C ILE A 474 10.90 -11.49 -27.05
N GLY A 475 10.31 -10.37 -27.50
CA GLY A 475 9.56 -10.30 -28.77
C GLY A 475 10.41 -10.26 -30.05
N ASP A 476 11.67 -9.80 -30.00
CA ASP A 476 12.55 -9.71 -31.18
C ASP A 476 13.11 -11.10 -31.58
N PRO A 477 12.75 -11.64 -32.76
CA PRO A 477 13.19 -12.96 -33.20
C PRO A 477 14.70 -13.10 -33.35
N ALA A 478 15.43 -12.02 -33.66
CA ALA A 478 16.88 -12.06 -33.80
C ALA A 478 17.56 -12.29 -32.44
N VAL A 479 17.04 -11.65 -31.39
CA VAL A 479 17.52 -11.82 -30.02
C VAL A 479 17.13 -13.18 -29.46
N GLN A 480 15.96 -13.70 -29.81
CA GLN A 480 15.55 -15.07 -29.45
C GLN A 480 16.56 -16.12 -29.94
N VAL A 481 17.14 -15.95 -31.14
CA VAL A 481 18.18 -16.86 -31.66
C VAL A 481 19.45 -16.79 -30.81
N LEU A 482 19.86 -15.61 -30.37
CA LEU A 482 21.03 -15.45 -29.49
C LEU A 482 20.77 -16.11 -28.14
N LEU A 483 19.59 -15.87 -27.54
CA LEU A 483 19.20 -16.51 -26.29
C LEU A 483 19.23 -18.03 -26.40
N ARG A 484 18.68 -18.61 -27.49
CA ARG A 484 18.74 -20.07 -27.72
C ARG A 484 20.18 -20.61 -27.75
N ARG A 485 21.17 -19.82 -28.18
CA ARG A 485 22.59 -20.22 -28.21
C ARG A 485 23.26 -20.12 -26.84
N GLU A 486 22.86 -19.16 -26.03
CA GLU A 486 23.42 -18.91 -24.68
C GLU A 486 22.85 -19.82 -23.60
N ARG A 487 21.69 -20.44 -23.87
CA ARG A 487 21.12 -21.46 -22.99
C ARG A 487 22.02 -22.69 -22.93
N SER A 488 22.12 -23.29 -21.76
CA SER A 488 22.85 -24.53 -21.56
C SER A 488 21.97 -25.58 -20.88
N GLY A 489 22.21 -26.85 -21.18
CA GLY A 489 21.55 -27.97 -20.50
C GLY A 489 22.52 -28.92 -19.82
N LEU A 490 22.01 -29.70 -18.87
CA LEU A 490 22.74 -30.78 -18.22
C LEU A 490 21.83 -32.01 -18.12
N GLY A 491 22.26 -33.15 -18.66
CA GLY A 491 21.50 -34.40 -18.56
C GLY A 491 20.10 -34.36 -19.21
N GLY A 492 19.91 -33.55 -20.25
CA GLY A 492 18.61 -33.37 -20.92
C GLY A 492 17.70 -32.33 -20.26
N LEU A 493 18.10 -31.76 -19.12
CA LEU A 493 17.40 -30.63 -18.50
C LEU A 493 17.94 -29.32 -19.07
N ASP A 494 17.03 -28.44 -19.49
CA ASP A 494 17.37 -27.06 -19.85
C ASP A 494 17.62 -26.26 -18.55
N LEU A 495 18.81 -25.69 -18.41
CA LEU A 495 19.18 -24.85 -17.26
C LEU A 495 19.06 -23.36 -17.59
N GLY A 496 18.51 -23.03 -18.76
CA GLY A 496 18.41 -21.66 -19.22
C GLY A 496 19.78 -21.01 -19.43
N TRP A 497 19.77 -19.69 -19.48
CA TRP A 497 20.97 -18.89 -19.68
C TRP A 497 21.33 -18.13 -18.40
N GLU A 498 22.62 -17.93 -18.13
CA GLU A 498 23.07 -17.23 -16.93
C GLU A 498 22.88 -15.72 -17.09
N THR A 499 22.05 -15.10 -16.24
CA THR A 499 21.80 -13.66 -16.25
C THR A 499 22.70 -12.93 -15.26
N ASN A 500 22.99 -13.56 -14.12
CA ASN A 500 23.83 -12.94 -13.10
C ASN A 500 24.80 -13.97 -12.54
N ARG A 501 26.04 -13.53 -12.33
CA ARG A 501 27.02 -14.29 -11.56
C ARG A 501 27.76 -13.38 -10.62
N THR A 502 27.87 -13.82 -9.37
CA THR A 502 28.67 -13.15 -8.36
C THR A 502 29.64 -14.16 -7.78
N LEU A 503 30.93 -13.83 -7.82
CA LEU A 503 31.99 -14.58 -7.13
C LEU A 503 32.63 -13.63 -6.12
N ARG A 504 32.56 -14.00 -4.84
CA ARG A 504 33.20 -13.26 -3.76
C ARG A 504 34.21 -14.16 -3.09
N THR A 505 35.44 -13.68 -2.98
CA THR A 505 36.45 -14.32 -2.14
C THR A 505 36.79 -13.42 -0.97
N ARG A 506 36.96 -13.99 0.22
CA ARG A 506 37.34 -13.29 1.44
C ARG A 506 38.55 -13.99 2.03
N LEU A 507 39.55 -13.23 2.44
CA LEU A 507 40.73 -13.70 3.15
C LEU A 507 40.91 -12.79 4.37
N GLY A 508 40.77 -13.33 5.56
CA GLY A 508 40.99 -12.63 6.82
C GLY A 508 42.24 -13.17 7.49
N TRP A 509 43.15 -12.28 7.89
CA TRP A 509 44.37 -12.60 8.60
C TRP A 509 44.48 -11.75 9.86
N GLU A 510 44.33 -12.40 11.01
CA GLU A 510 44.38 -11.80 12.34
C GLU A 510 45.63 -12.30 13.10
N PRO A 511 46.85 -11.86 12.74
CA PRO A 511 48.05 -12.31 13.41
C PRO A 511 48.16 -11.67 14.80
N ARG A 512 48.45 -12.50 15.81
CA ARG A 512 48.82 -12.04 17.16
C ARG A 512 50.31 -12.23 17.38
N LEU A 513 51.10 -11.27 16.86
CA LEU A 513 52.57 -11.32 16.91
C LEU A 513 53.10 -10.92 18.30
N VAL A 514 52.47 -9.96 18.97
CA VAL A 514 52.82 -9.50 20.33
C VAL A 514 51.54 -9.24 21.14
N GLY A 515 51.58 -9.48 22.45
CA GLY A 515 50.37 -9.45 23.30
C GLY A 515 49.64 -8.11 23.39
N TRP A 516 50.29 -7.00 23.00
CA TRP A 516 49.76 -5.64 23.04
C TRP A 516 49.28 -5.12 21.67
N LEU A 517 49.54 -5.84 20.57
CA LEU A 517 49.16 -5.42 19.22
C LEU A 517 48.20 -6.45 18.62
N ALA A 518 46.95 -6.03 18.42
CA ALA A 518 45.99 -6.76 17.61
C ALA A 518 46.03 -6.19 16.18
N SER A 519 46.38 -7.03 15.21
CA SER A 519 46.34 -6.69 13.79
C SER A 519 45.25 -7.51 13.12
N ASP A 520 44.44 -6.84 12.29
CA ASP A 520 43.43 -7.47 11.44
C ASP A 520 43.67 -6.99 10.01
N LEU A 521 43.84 -7.93 9.09
CA LEU A 521 43.96 -7.68 7.67
C LEU A 521 42.87 -8.46 6.95
N SER A 522 41.98 -7.78 6.25
CA SER A 522 40.97 -8.41 5.41
C SER A 522 41.15 -8.02 3.95
N LEU A 523 41.14 -9.02 3.07
CA LEU A 523 41.10 -8.87 1.62
C LEU A 523 39.80 -9.49 1.13
N THR A 524 38.96 -8.69 0.48
CA THR A 524 37.75 -9.19 -0.20
C THR A 524 37.88 -8.89 -1.69
N THR A 525 37.78 -9.91 -2.53
CA THR A 525 37.64 -9.73 -3.98
C THR A 525 36.19 -9.99 -4.38
N TYR A 526 35.75 -9.25 -5.40
CA TYR A 526 34.41 -9.33 -5.93
C TYR A 526 34.47 -9.34 -7.45
N TYR A 527 33.79 -10.30 -8.04
CA TYR A 527 33.48 -10.34 -9.46
C TYR A 527 31.97 -10.44 -9.60
N GLY A 528 31.40 -9.61 -10.48
CA GLY A 528 29.98 -9.60 -10.80
C GLY A 528 29.80 -9.47 -12.30
N SER A 529 28.92 -10.29 -12.87
CA SER A 529 28.38 -10.10 -14.21
C SER A 529 26.86 -10.00 -14.13
N ILE A 530 26.31 -9.14 -14.97
CA ILE A 530 24.88 -8.97 -15.18
C ILE A 530 24.70 -8.94 -16.69
N ARG A 531 23.82 -9.78 -17.20
CA ARG A 531 23.47 -9.88 -18.60
C ARG A 531 21.98 -9.62 -18.75
N ASP A 532 21.60 -8.79 -19.71
CA ASP A 532 20.20 -8.42 -19.95
C ASP A 532 19.87 -8.68 -21.41
N ALA A 533 18.84 -9.49 -21.62
CA ALA A 533 18.43 -9.84 -22.95
C ALA A 533 17.87 -8.63 -23.75
N ASN A 534 17.44 -7.56 -23.07
CA ASN A 534 17.03 -6.32 -23.71
C ASN A 534 18.21 -5.43 -24.15
N LEU A 535 19.43 -5.70 -23.67
CA LEU A 535 20.64 -4.96 -23.99
C LEU A 535 21.48 -5.77 -24.99
N VAL A 536 21.28 -5.47 -26.28
CA VAL A 536 21.98 -6.15 -27.38
C VAL A 536 22.90 -5.17 -28.08
N GLU A 537 24.18 -5.49 -28.13
CA GLU A 537 25.17 -4.72 -28.89
C GLU A 537 25.08 -5.10 -30.38
N ARG A 538 24.95 -4.10 -31.24
CA ARG A 538 24.96 -4.29 -32.70
C ARG A 538 26.35 -3.94 -33.22
N ARG A 539 27.13 -4.94 -33.63
CA ARG A 539 28.43 -4.74 -34.29
C ARG A 539 28.33 -5.00 -35.79
N LEU A 540 28.85 -4.08 -36.59
CA LEU A 540 29.03 -4.29 -38.02
C LEU A 540 30.33 -5.05 -38.26
N GLN A 541 30.24 -6.28 -38.76
CA GLN A 541 31.40 -7.07 -39.16
C GLN A 541 31.29 -7.39 -40.66
N ASN A 542 32.21 -6.84 -41.46
CA ASN A 542 32.33 -7.12 -42.90
C ASN A 542 31.03 -7.00 -43.71
N GLN A 543 30.24 -5.95 -43.47
CA GLN A 543 28.93 -5.64 -44.08
C GLN A 543 27.71 -6.34 -43.47
N ASP A 544 27.88 -7.28 -42.54
CA ASP A 544 26.81 -7.91 -41.78
C ASP A 544 26.66 -7.29 -40.38
N THR A 545 25.43 -7.15 -39.90
CA THR A 545 25.16 -6.74 -38.51
C THR A 545 25.11 -7.98 -37.63
N VAL A 546 26.11 -8.14 -36.77
CA VAL A 546 26.18 -9.17 -35.73
C VAL A 546 25.60 -8.60 -34.44
N LEU A 547 24.74 -9.38 -33.78
CA LEU A 547 24.14 -9.04 -32.51
C LEU A 547 24.83 -9.85 -31.41
N GLU A 548 25.25 -9.20 -30.32
CA GLU A 548 25.83 -9.84 -29.13
C GLU A 548 25.04 -9.42 -27.88
N LEU A 549 24.72 -10.38 -27.01
CA LEU A 549 24.06 -10.13 -25.72
C LEU A 549 25.09 -9.55 -24.74
N GLN A 550 24.78 -8.39 -24.13
CA GLN A 550 25.63 -7.76 -23.12
C GLN A 550 25.50 -8.43 -21.75
#